data_AF-A0A7C2UD53-F1
#
_entry.id   AF-A0A7C2UD53-F1
#
_cell.length_a   1.000
_cell.length_b   1.000
_cell.length_c   1.000
_cell.angle_alpha   90.00
_cell.angle_beta   90.00
_cell.angle_gamma   90.00
#
_symmetry.space_group_name_H-M   'P 1'
#
loop_
_entity.id
_entity.type
_entity.pdbx_description
1 polymer ?
#
loop_
_entity_poly.entity_id
_entity_poly.type
_entity_poly.pdbx_seq_one_letter_code
_entity_poly.pdbx_strand_id
1 'polypeptide(L)'
;MRWHSWVLHFERGEESRRTSNAHLWQSPPRFPLAPAWLGAENQFHPWFCTEHDRTLTIGNTLTSHSLVRMIMLSPARVETASRILISSAVSLFFLLQVQTLCAQTQVTRWELGAAGSLIPKNRFGTATDAGLGGRITFNFSRTFALDSEISIGVNRPGIIENQFGGRSLLAVSGIKAGVRRTRWGLFGKVRPGWISFSAAGGQQIKRRSHFAADLGGVFEIYPTGRTVLRFDAGTLLVRYDDRVLVSNPPLQLIASGGIEAPAFVSFGLSYRIGSPLQDQEASAGSEPSKFELGTHYSLLSLPRDANKVQDESGMGGRLTWNLNRHVSIESVFTYFPRKHATVNFQEGGRILQGLFGVKFGIRREKAGVFVKFRPGFQSYSLTLDDYRKAFVGSRFTNPAFDVGGGVEFYTSRSTLLRVDVGDVMVHFRRRTVIFPDGTPRSIPSFSTHSIQVLTGFAFRF
;
A
#
# COMPACT_ATOMS: atom_id res chain seq x y z
N MET A 1 -34.53 47.98 51.62
CA MET A 1 -34.90 47.58 50.25
C MET A 1 -34.56 46.10 50.10
N ARG A 2 -35.52 45.21 50.37
CA ARG A 2 -36.40 44.47 49.41
C ARG A 2 -35.63 43.50 48.49
N TRP A 3 -35.53 42.20 48.87
CA TRP A 3 -36.30 41.01 48.39
C TRP A 3 -35.59 40.35 47.16
N HIS A 4 -35.44 39.03 46.94
CA HIS A 4 -36.10 37.82 47.44
C HIS A 4 -35.31 36.52 47.06
N SER A 5 -35.49 35.48 47.90
CA SER A 5 -35.61 33.99 47.73
C SER A 5 -35.48 33.36 46.32
N TRP A 6 -35.03 32.09 46.16
CA TRP A 6 -35.76 30.85 46.49
C TRP A 6 -34.89 29.61 46.79
N VAL A 7 -35.40 28.83 47.73
CA VAL A 7 -35.01 27.48 48.19
C VAL A 7 -36.04 26.48 47.65
N LEU A 8 -35.64 25.27 47.29
CA LEU A 8 -36.55 24.11 47.21
C LEU A 8 -35.90 22.87 47.82
N HIS A 9 -36.56 22.43 48.89
CA HIS A 9 -36.41 21.14 49.58
C HIS A 9 -37.59 20.27 49.13
N PHE A 10 -37.41 18.94 49.00
CA PHE A 10 -38.51 17.99 49.13
C PHE A 10 -38.01 16.70 49.80
N GLU A 11 -38.59 16.42 50.97
CA GLU A 11 -38.60 15.16 51.72
C GLU A 11 -39.53 14.14 51.02
N ARG A 12 -39.11 12.87 50.92
CA ARG A 12 -39.47 11.70 51.75
C ARG A 12 -40.93 11.23 51.59
N GLY A 13 -41.07 9.99 51.11
CA GLY A 13 -42.27 9.16 51.22
C GLY A 13 -41.85 7.69 51.29
N GLU A 14 -41.91 7.11 52.50
CA GLU A 14 -41.89 5.67 52.78
C GLU A 14 -43.29 5.09 52.57
N GLU A 15 -43.40 3.87 51.98
CA GLU A 15 -44.31 2.79 52.44
C GLU A 15 -44.00 1.51 51.63
N SER A 16 -43.30 0.51 52.19
CA SER A 16 -43.78 -0.65 52.97
C SER A 16 -44.43 -1.80 52.17
N ARG A 17 -43.70 -2.93 52.22
CA ARG A 17 -44.14 -4.34 52.39
C ARG A 17 -45.01 -5.01 51.31
N ARG A 18 -44.52 -6.14 50.75
CA ARG A 18 -44.71 -7.50 51.30
C ARG A 18 -44.09 -8.59 50.39
N THR A 19 -43.40 -9.54 51.05
CA THR A 19 -43.35 -11.02 50.86
C THR A 19 -43.25 -11.59 49.44
N SER A 20 -42.54 -12.67 49.13
CA SER A 20 -41.81 -13.72 49.85
C SER A 20 -41.35 -14.69 48.75
N ASN A 21 -40.15 -15.27 48.84
CA ASN A 21 -39.98 -16.72 48.85
C ASN A 21 -38.51 -17.11 48.83
N ALA A 22 -38.26 -18.11 49.66
CA ALA A 22 -37.00 -18.73 50.00
C ALA A 22 -36.65 -19.86 49.02
N HIS A 23 -35.54 -20.54 49.35
CA HIS A 23 -34.90 -21.70 48.71
C HIS A 23 -33.85 -21.31 47.66
N LEU A 24 -32.62 -21.83 47.64
CA LEU A 24 -32.05 -23.00 48.29
C LEU A 24 -30.53 -22.83 48.39
N TRP A 25 -29.94 -23.35 49.46
CA TRP A 25 -28.51 -23.52 49.67
C TRP A 25 -27.86 -24.37 48.56
N GLN A 26 -26.74 -23.90 47.98
CA GLN A 26 -25.72 -24.79 47.42
C GLN A 26 -24.31 -24.27 47.73
N SER A 27 -23.53 -25.18 48.30
CA SER A 27 -22.19 -25.09 48.87
C SER A 27 -21.05 -24.80 47.86
N PRO A 28 -19.89 -24.28 48.34
CA PRO A 28 -18.72 -24.02 47.49
C PRO A 28 -17.94 -25.31 47.18
N PRO A 29 -17.30 -25.43 45.99
CA PRO A 29 -16.45 -26.56 45.68
C PRO A 29 -15.11 -26.48 46.42
N ARG A 30 -14.76 -27.61 47.04
CA ARG A 30 -13.48 -27.87 47.72
C ARG A 30 -12.36 -28.09 46.69
N PHE A 31 -11.20 -27.51 46.98
CA PHE A 31 -9.91 -27.85 46.37
C PHE A 31 -9.53 -29.31 46.67
N PRO A 32 -8.91 -30.03 45.72
CA PRO A 32 -8.04 -31.15 46.06
C PRO A 32 -6.59 -30.68 46.21
N LEU A 33 -6.04 -31.06 47.36
CA LEU A 33 -4.62 -31.07 47.69
C LEU A 33 -3.84 -32.01 46.76
N ALA A 34 -2.55 -31.71 46.65
CA ALA A 34 -1.50 -32.39 45.88
C ALA A 34 -1.39 -33.91 46.14
N PRO A 35 -0.54 -34.58 45.36
CA PRO A 35 0.54 -35.31 46.02
C PRO A 35 1.93 -34.89 45.54
N ALA A 36 2.83 -34.93 46.51
CA ALA A 36 4.26 -34.74 46.40
C ALA A 36 4.92 -35.78 45.48
N TRP A 37 5.95 -35.34 44.75
CA TRP A 37 7.06 -36.21 44.34
C TRP A 37 8.38 -35.49 44.65
N LEU A 38 9.19 -36.17 45.47
CA LEU A 38 10.64 -36.02 45.58
C LEU A 38 11.24 -36.06 44.17
N GLY A 39 12.23 -35.25 43.79
CA GLY A 39 13.52 -35.09 44.43
C GLY A 39 14.57 -35.79 43.54
N ALA A 40 15.35 -35.01 42.79
CA ALA A 40 16.66 -35.40 42.27
C ALA A 40 17.40 -34.17 41.75
N GLU A 41 18.34 -33.70 42.55
CA GLU A 41 19.55 -33.01 42.10
C GLU A 41 20.25 -33.88 41.03
N ASN A 42 20.75 -33.26 39.96
CA ASN A 42 22.17 -33.41 39.61
C ASN A 42 22.58 -32.54 38.41
N GLN A 43 23.51 -31.64 38.73
CA GLN A 43 24.79 -31.42 38.03
C GLN A 43 24.77 -30.93 36.57
N PHE A 44 25.00 -29.62 36.48
CA PHE A 44 25.77 -28.98 35.42
C PHE A 44 27.19 -29.54 35.37
N HIS A 45 27.65 -29.96 34.19
CA HIS A 45 29.04 -29.79 33.75
C HIS A 45 29.13 -29.61 32.22
N PRO A 46 30.05 -28.76 31.72
CA PRO A 46 30.20 -28.44 30.30
C PRO A 46 31.42 -29.17 29.68
N TRP A 47 31.30 -29.66 28.45
CA TRP A 47 32.44 -30.11 27.61
C TRP A 47 32.10 -29.77 26.15
N PHE A 48 32.79 -28.81 25.53
CA PHE A 48 34.03 -28.91 24.74
C PHE A 48 33.90 -29.70 23.42
N CYS A 49 34.29 -29.01 22.35
CA CYS A 49 34.55 -29.50 21.02
C CYS A 49 35.55 -30.66 21.00
N THR A 50 35.31 -31.66 20.15
CA THR A 50 36.38 -32.27 19.35
C THR A 50 35.84 -32.92 18.08
N GLU A 51 36.53 -32.55 17.02
CA GLU A 51 36.56 -33.03 15.66
C GLU A 51 37.13 -34.47 15.61
N HIS A 52 36.48 -35.38 14.87
CA HIS A 52 37.15 -36.55 14.30
C HIS A 52 36.39 -37.13 13.11
N ASP A 53 37.03 -37.01 11.94
CA ASP A 53 36.93 -37.90 10.79
C ASP A 53 36.96 -39.36 11.23
N ARG A 54 35.99 -40.18 10.78
CA ARG A 54 36.24 -41.55 10.33
C ARG A 54 35.25 -41.98 9.25
N THR A 55 35.83 -42.21 8.08
CA THR A 55 35.39 -43.11 7.02
C THR A 55 35.04 -44.49 7.57
N LEU A 56 33.89 -45.03 7.16
CA LEU A 56 33.61 -46.45 7.31
C LEU A 56 32.76 -46.97 6.15
N THR A 57 33.39 -47.86 5.39
CA THR A 57 32.91 -48.51 4.17
C THR A 57 32.50 -49.94 4.53
N ILE A 58 31.21 -50.27 4.47
CA ILE A 58 30.62 -51.63 4.35
C ILE A 58 29.25 -51.37 3.68
N GLY A 59 28.86 -51.84 2.51
CA GLY A 59 28.96 -53.19 1.94
C GLY A 59 27.53 -53.75 1.81
N ASN A 60 26.94 -53.62 0.61
CA ASN A 60 25.91 -54.45 -0.10
C ASN A 60 24.97 -55.34 0.76
N THR A 61 23.65 -55.45 0.53
CA THR A 61 22.91 -55.78 -0.72
C THR A 61 21.40 -55.94 -0.39
N LEU A 62 20.56 -56.05 -1.46
CA LEU A 62 19.13 -56.44 -1.53
C LEU A 62 18.14 -55.27 -1.73
N THR A 63 17.94 -54.82 -2.97
CA THR A 63 16.92 -55.28 -3.95
C THR A 63 15.46 -54.98 -3.57
N SER A 64 14.90 -53.94 -4.18
CA SER A 64 13.54 -54.03 -4.74
C SER A 64 13.39 -53.02 -5.88
N HIS A 65 13.20 -53.55 -7.09
CA HIS A 65 12.85 -52.80 -8.29
C HIS A 65 11.52 -52.07 -8.11
N SER A 66 11.50 -50.76 -8.35
CA SER A 66 10.31 -50.07 -8.85
C SER A 66 10.72 -49.08 -9.93
N LEU A 67 10.22 -49.35 -11.13
CA LEU A 67 10.40 -48.59 -12.36
C LEU A 67 9.76 -47.20 -12.22
N VAL A 68 10.58 -46.18 -12.00
CA VAL A 68 10.20 -44.79 -12.30
C VAL A 68 10.93 -44.37 -13.56
N ARG A 69 10.22 -44.42 -14.70
CA ARG A 69 10.63 -43.83 -15.97
C ARG A 69 10.77 -42.32 -15.78
N MET A 70 11.98 -41.88 -15.45
CA MET A 70 12.37 -40.48 -15.46
C MET A 70 12.53 -40.03 -16.92
N ILE A 71 11.51 -39.37 -17.46
CA ILE A 71 11.65 -38.63 -18.73
C ILE A 71 12.54 -37.43 -18.43
N MET A 72 13.86 -37.58 -18.65
CA MET A 72 14.78 -36.45 -18.73
C MET A 72 14.43 -35.64 -19.97
N LEU A 73 13.65 -34.56 -19.78
CA LEU A 73 13.57 -33.50 -20.77
C LEU A 73 14.89 -32.73 -20.74
N SER A 74 15.64 -32.88 -21.82
CA SER A 74 16.89 -32.15 -22.09
C SER A 74 16.71 -30.63 -21.90
N PRO A 75 17.64 -29.94 -21.19
CA PRO A 75 17.61 -28.48 -21.01
C PRO A 75 17.88 -27.68 -22.29
N ALA A 76 18.10 -28.33 -23.44
CA ALA A 76 18.47 -27.65 -24.69
C ALA A 76 17.32 -26.92 -25.42
N ARG A 77 16.05 -27.02 -24.96
CA ARG A 77 14.90 -26.43 -25.67
C ARG A 77 14.48 -25.03 -25.21
N VAL A 78 14.97 -24.53 -24.08
CA VAL A 78 14.56 -23.20 -23.56
C VAL A 78 15.39 -22.06 -24.17
N GLU A 79 16.64 -22.29 -24.54
CA GLU A 79 17.47 -21.25 -25.17
C GLU A 79 17.04 -20.91 -26.60
N THR A 80 16.52 -21.88 -27.36
CA THR A 80 16.18 -21.70 -28.78
C THR A 80 14.96 -20.79 -28.98
N ALA A 81 13.98 -20.84 -28.08
CA ALA A 81 12.79 -19.98 -28.16
C ALA A 81 13.12 -18.50 -27.91
N SER A 82 14.08 -18.21 -27.03
CA SER A 82 14.51 -16.83 -26.74
C SER A 82 15.22 -16.17 -27.93
N ARG A 83 16.06 -16.93 -28.66
CA ARG A 83 16.82 -16.43 -29.81
C ARG A 83 15.93 -16.13 -31.03
N ILE A 84 14.87 -16.93 -31.24
CA ILE A 84 13.91 -16.73 -32.33
C ILE A 84 13.02 -15.49 -32.06
N LEU A 85 12.65 -15.23 -30.80
CA LEU A 85 11.90 -14.03 -30.42
C LEU A 85 12.72 -12.74 -30.58
N ILE A 86 14.02 -12.79 -30.27
CA ILE A 86 14.92 -11.63 -30.42
C ILE A 86 15.19 -11.35 -31.90
N SER A 87 15.44 -12.36 -32.73
CA SER A 87 15.71 -12.14 -34.17
C SER A 87 14.48 -11.64 -34.94
N SER A 88 13.28 -12.13 -34.61
CA SER A 88 12.03 -11.65 -35.22
C SER A 88 11.68 -10.22 -34.80
N ALA A 89 11.96 -9.82 -33.55
CA ALA A 89 11.79 -8.44 -33.11
C ALA A 89 12.74 -7.46 -33.82
N VAL A 90 14.00 -7.86 -34.07
CA VAL A 90 14.99 -7.04 -34.80
C VAL A 90 14.62 -6.90 -36.28
N SER A 91 14.16 -7.96 -36.93
CA SER A 91 13.72 -7.90 -38.34
C SER A 91 12.44 -7.07 -38.52
N LEU A 92 11.49 -7.13 -37.57
CA LEU A 92 10.30 -6.28 -37.59
C LEU A 92 10.66 -4.78 -37.40
N PHE A 93 11.71 -4.50 -36.61
CA PHE A 93 12.23 -3.14 -36.41
C PHE A 93 12.87 -2.57 -37.68
N PHE A 94 13.55 -3.40 -38.49
CA PHE A 94 14.14 -2.99 -39.77
C PHE A 94 13.10 -2.79 -40.87
N LEU A 95 12.04 -3.61 -40.92
CA LEU A 95 10.97 -3.45 -41.91
C LEU A 95 10.08 -2.22 -41.66
N LEU A 96 10.09 -1.67 -40.44
CA LEU A 96 9.36 -0.43 -40.09
C LEU A 96 10.08 0.86 -40.50
N GLN A 97 11.28 0.81 -41.09
CA GLN A 97 12.08 2.00 -41.42
C GLN A 97 11.75 2.68 -42.76
N VAL A 98 10.87 2.12 -43.61
CA VAL A 98 10.77 2.60 -45.00
C VAL A 98 9.70 3.68 -45.27
N GLN A 99 8.86 4.09 -44.31
CA GLN A 99 7.89 5.18 -44.57
C GLN A 99 7.71 6.15 -43.39
N THR A 100 8.58 7.15 -43.27
CA THR A 100 8.36 8.31 -42.38
C THR A 100 8.40 9.62 -43.14
N LEU A 101 7.43 9.83 -44.04
CA LEU A 101 7.06 11.17 -44.49
C LEU A 101 5.91 11.65 -43.60
N CYS A 102 6.23 12.67 -42.78
CA CYS A 102 5.30 13.46 -41.97
C CYS A 102 4.44 12.66 -40.97
N ALA A 103 5.07 12.13 -39.91
CA ALA A 103 4.33 11.71 -38.71
C ALA A 103 3.53 12.90 -38.17
N GLN A 104 2.21 12.85 -38.33
CA GLN A 104 1.27 13.89 -37.93
C GLN A 104 1.38 14.14 -36.42
N THR A 105 1.46 15.41 -36.02
CA THR A 105 1.54 15.90 -34.63
C THR A 105 0.25 15.70 -33.83
N GLN A 106 -0.68 14.91 -34.35
CA GLN A 106 -2.04 14.79 -33.89
C GLN A 106 -2.17 13.61 -32.92
N VAL A 107 -2.50 13.92 -31.66
CA VAL A 107 -2.83 12.93 -30.63
C VAL A 107 -4.30 12.57 -30.77
N THR A 108 -4.70 11.30 -30.66
CA THR A 108 -6.13 10.92 -30.58
C THR A 108 -6.54 10.74 -29.12
N ARG A 109 -7.85 10.82 -28.84
CA ARG A 109 -8.36 10.63 -27.46
C ARG A 109 -8.12 9.21 -26.94
N TRP A 110 -8.29 8.21 -27.79
CA TRP A 110 -8.22 6.80 -27.39
C TRP A 110 -7.04 6.09 -28.03
N GLU A 111 -6.34 5.28 -27.24
CA GLU A 111 -5.35 4.30 -27.70
C GLU A 111 -5.73 2.94 -27.12
N LEU A 112 -5.77 1.92 -27.97
CA LEU A 112 -6.02 0.54 -27.58
C LEU A 112 -4.83 -0.31 -28.04
N GLY A 113 -4.31 -1.17 -27.17
CA GLY A 113 -3.12 -1.93 -27.49
C GLY A 113 -3.00 -3.25 -26.75
N ALA A 114 -2.03 -4.05 -27.20
CA ALA A 114 -1.55 -5.23 -26.50
C ALA A 114 -0.22 -4.90 -25.81
N ALA A 115 0.03 -5.54 -24.66
CA ALA A 115 1.25 -5.36 -23.89
C ALA A 115 1.78 -6.70 -23.38
N GLY A 116 3.11 -6.85 -23.37
CA GLY A 116 3.81 -7.87 -22.62
C GLY A 116 4.49 -7.24 -21.40
N SER A 117 4.51 -7.95 -20.29
CA SER A 117 5.09 -7.49 -19.02
C SER A 117 6.03 -8.53 -18.43
N LEU A 118 7.07 -8.06 -17.74
CA LEU A 118 8.05 -8.85 -17.03
C LEU A 118 8.21 -8.28 -15.62
N ILE A 119 8.07 -9.15 -14.63
CA ILE A 119 8.26 -8.84 -13.21
C ILE A 119 9.38 -9.75 -12.68
N PRO A 120 10.65 -9.35 -12.84
CA PRO A 120 11.77 -10.09 -12.26
C PRO A 120 11.66 -10.13 -10.74
N LYS A 121 11.93 -11.29 -10.14
CA LYS A 121 11.94 -11.50 -8.68
C LYS A 121 10.63 -11.08 -7.99
N ASN A 122 9.49 -11.29 -8.65
CA ASN A 122 8.14 -10.99 -8.12
C ASN A 122 7.72 -11.86 -6.92
N ARG A 123 8.58 -12.78 -6.50
CA ARG A 123 8.37 -13.86 -5.53
C ARG A 123 9.72 -14.12 -4.88
N PHE A 124 9.78 -14.42 -3.58
CA PHE A 124 11.02 -14.76 -2.86
C PHE A 124 11.84 -15.80 -3.66
N GLY A 125 12.79 -15.36 -4.50
CA GLY A 125 13.51 -16.21 -5.45
C GLY A 125 13.95 -15.51 -6.74
N THR A 126 14.50 -16.31 -7.66
CA THR A 126 15.05 -15.86 -8.96
C THR A 126 14.03 -15.89 -10.11
N ALA A 127 12.78 -16.29 -9.84
CA ALA A 127 11.77 -16.45 -10.88
C ALA A 127 11.33 -15.10 -11.46
N THR A 128 11.24 -15.03 -12.79
CA THR A 128 10.67 -13.88 -13.51
C THR A 128 9.26 -14.22 -13.96
N ASP A 129 8.28 -13.41 -13.54
CA ASP A 129 6.91 -13.56 -13.99
C ASP A 129 6.73 -12.81 -15.32
N ALA A 130 6.43 -13.54 -16.39
CA ALA A 130 6.03 -12.96 -17.66
C ALA A 130 4.50 -12.92 -17.77
N GLY A 131 3.97 -11.85 -18.35
CA GLY A 131 2.53 -11.66 -18.57
C GLY A 131 2.21 -11.06 -19.93
N LEU A 132 1.00 -11.33 -20.41
CA LEU A 132 0.44 -10.77 -21.65
C LEU A 132 -0.91 -10.11 -21.33
N GLY A 133 -1.18 -8.98 -21.95
CA GLY A 133 -2.29 -8.12 -21.54
C GLY A 133 -2.78 -7.16 -22.60
N GLY A 134 -3.89 -6.49 -22.26
CA GLY A 134 -4.45 -5.38 -23.01
C GLY A 134 -4.19 -4.05 -22.30
N ARG A 135 -4.07 -2.97 -23.06
CA ARG A 135 -3.86 -1.62 -22.57
C ARG A 135 -4.83 -0.65 -23.23
N ILE A 136 -5.35 0.28 -22.44
CA ILE A 136 -6.22 1.36 -22.90
C ILE A 136 -5.66 2.67 -22.35
N THR A 137 -5.37 3.61 -23.24
CA THR A 137 -4.96 4.97 -22.89
C THR A 137 -6.04 5.95 -23.32
N PHE A 138 -6.44 6.83 -22.40
CA PHE A 138 -7.26 8.00 -22.71
C PHE A 138 -6.40 9.27 -22.60
N ASN A 139 -6.03 9.86 -23.74
CA ASN A 139 -5.26 11.09 -23.79
C ASN A 139 -6.19 12.29 -23.52
N PHE A 140 -5.97 12.99 -22.42
CA PHE A 140 -6.62 14.28 -22.16
C PHE A 140 -5.92 15.42 -22.92
N SER A 141 -4.60 15.30 -23.08
CA SER A 141 -3.75 16.27 -23.76
C SER A 141 -2.48 15.59 -24.30
N ARG A 142 -1.61 16.37 -24.95
CA ARG A 142 -0.29 15.88 -25.39
C ARG A 142 0.61 15.47 -24.22
N THR A 143 0.41 16.05 -23.04
CA THR A 143 1.28 15.86 -21.88
C THR A 143 0.67 14.93 -20.84
N PHE A 144 -0.64 14.63 -20.91
CA PHE A 144 -1.36 13.93 -19.85
C PHE A 144 -2.37 12.92 -20.40
N ALA A 145 -2.36 11.72 -19.82
CA ALA A 145 -3.27 10.64 -20.16
C ALA A 145 -3.64 9.79 -18.93
N LEU A 146 -4.85 9.22 -18.97
CA LEU A 146 -5.21 8.07 -18.14
C LEU A 146 -4.71 6.81 -18.85
N ASP A 147 -3.97 5.96 -18.16
CA ASP A 147 -3.37 4.74 -18.70
C ASP A 147 -3.81 3.54 -17.86
N SER A 148 -4.46 2.57 -18.50
CA SER A 148 -4.98 1.36 -17.86
C SER A 148 -4.43 0.11 -18.54
N GLU A 149 -4.08 -0.90 -17.75
CA GLU A 149 -3.52 -2.17 -18.22
C GLU A 149 -4.07 -3.34 -17.42
N ILE A 150 -4.42 -4.41 -18.13
CA ILE A 150 -4.75 -5.70 -17.53
C ILE A 150 -3.82 -6.73 -18.15
N SER A 151 -3.02 -7.44 -17.34
CA SER A 151 -2.09 -8.48 -17.79
C SER A 151 -2.28 -9.79 -17.03
N ILE A 152 -2.19 -10.90 -17.76
CA ILE A 152 -2.31 -12.25 -17.25
C ILE A 152 -0.92 -12.89 -17.30
N GLY A 153 -0.44 -13.35 -16.15
CA GLY A 153 0.80 -14.11 -16.01
C GLY A 153 0.72 -15.44 -16.78
N VAL A 154 1.63 -15.63 -17.73
CA VAL A 154 1.71 -16.86 -18.52
C VAL A 154 2.45 -17.96 -17.75
N ASN A 155 3.43 -17.56 -16.94
CA ASN A 155 4.21 -18.48 -16.12
C ASN A 155 3.35 -19.05 -14.98
N ARG A 156 3.51 -20.36 -14.74
CA ARG A 156 2.98 -21.06 -13.57
C ARG A 156 4.16 -21.55 -12.74
N PRO A 157 4.72 -20.72 -11.85
CA PRO A 157 5.73 -21.20 -10.92
C PRO A 157 5.15 -22.36 -10.11
N GLY A 158 5.89 -23.48 -10.03
CA GLY A 158 5.50 -24.63 -9.23
C GLY A 158 5.56 -24.36 -7.73
N ILE A 159 6.11 -23.21 -7.32
CA ILE A 159 6.20 -22.77 -5.93
C ILE A 159 4.87 -22.09 -5.56
N ILE A 160 4.17 -22.70 -4.61
CA ILE A 160 2.99 -22.13 -3.96
C ILE A 160 3.42 -21.70 -2.56
N GLU A 161 3.29 -20.40 -2.29
CA GLU A 161 3.58 -19.82 -1.00
C GLU A 161 2.32 -19.28 -0.34
N ASN A 162 2.49 -18.76 0.88
CA ASN A 162 1.39 -18.29 1.68
C ASN A 162 0.64 -17.09 1.10
N GLN A 163 1.33 -16.26 0.31
CA GLN A 163 0.82 -15.00 -0.21
C GLN A 163 0.75 -14.95 -1.75
N PHE A 164 1.53 -15.77 -2.45
CA PHE A 164 1.55 -15.82 -3.92
C PHE A 164 1.70 -17.26 -4.42
N GLY A 165 1.35 -17.48 -5.69
CA GLY A 165 1.52 -18.76 -6.36
C GLY A 165 0.57 -18.92 -7.55
N GLY A 166 0.85 -19.89 -8.42
CA GLY A 166 0.12 -20.06 -9.67
C GLY A 166 0.28 -18.85 -10.61
N ARG A 167 -0.76 -18.57 -11.41
CA ARG A 167 -0.79 -17.46 -12.37
C ARG A 167 -1.13 -16.14 -11.68
N SER A 168 -0.45 -15.06 -12.08
CA SER A 168 -0.81 -13.71 -11.69
C SER A 168 -1.85 -13.11 -12.66
N LEU A 169 -2.67 -12.19 -12.16
CA LEU A 169 -3.54 -11.31 -12.94
C LEU A 169 -3.34 -9.91 -12.36
N LEU A 170 -2.71 -9.02 -13.12
CA LEU A 170 -2.48 -7.63 -12.73
C LEU A 170 -3.49 -6.74 -13.44
N ALA A 171 -4.14 -5.86 -12.70
CA ALA A 171 -4.99 -4.81 -13.24
C ALA A 171 -4.63 -3.48 -12.60
N VAL A 172 -4.13 -2.54 -13.39
CA VAL A 172 -3.69 -1.22 -12.93
C VAL A 172 -4.30 -0.13 -13.79
N SER A 173 -4.61 1.02 -13.18
CA SER A 173 -5.13 2.19 -13.87
C SER A 173 -4.65 3.44 -13.17
N GLY A 174 -4.07 4.38 -13.91
CA GLY A 174 -3.68 5.65 -13.34
C GLY A 174 -3.20 6.63 -14.37
N ILE A 175 -2.32 7.52 -13.95
CA ILE A 175 -1.97 8.71 -14.73
C ILE A 175 -0.60 8.56 -15.35
N LYS A 176 -0.45 9.12 -16.55
CA LYS A 176 0.81 9.27 -17.27
C LYS A 176 0.99 10.73 -17.65
N ALA A 177 2.11 11.31 -17.27
CA ALA A 177 2.42 12.73 -17.52
C ALA A 177 3.84 12.88 -18.08
N GLY A 178 4.02 13.73 -19.10
CA GLY A 178 5.32 13.84 -19.76
C GLY A 178 5.37 14.75 -20.97
N VAL A 179 6.45 14.62 -21.74
CA VAL A 179 6.71 15.39 -22.95
C VAL A 179 6.54 14.48 -24.15
N ARG A 180 5.67 14.89 -25.08
CA ARG A 180 5.44 14.23 -26.36
C ARG A 180 5.99 15.09 -27.49
N ARG A 181 6.91 14.53 -28.27
CA ARG A 181 7.41 15.10 -29.54
C ARG A 181 6.81 14.32 -30.72
N THR A 182 7.13 14.75 -31.94
CA THR A 182 6.55 14.17 -33.16
C THR A 182 6.90 12.70 -33.36
N ARG A 183 8.11 12.27 -32.97
CA ARG A 183 8.59 10.88 -33.18
C ARG A 183 8.70 10.06 -31.90
N TRP A 184 8.77 10.72 -30.75
CA TRP A 184 8.99 10.05 -29.46
C TRP A 184 8.29 10.80 -28.32
N GLY A 185 8.06 10.11 -27.22
CA GLY A 185 7.56 10.71 -25.98
C GLY A 185 8.23 10.08 -24.76
N LEU A 186 8.42 10.89 -23.72
CA LEU A 186 8.95 10.46 -22.44
C LEU A 186 7.99 10.90 -21.33
N PHE A 187 7.55 9.96 -20.52
CA PHE A 187 6.55 10.20 -19.48
C PHE A 187 6.94 9.52 -18.17
N GLY A 188 6.51 10.11 -17.05
CA GLY A 188 6.36 9.41 -15.79
C GLY A 188 4.94 8.84 -15.67
N LYS A 189 4.79 7.73 -14.97
CA LYS A 189 3.50 7.09 -14.71
C LYS A 189 3.35 6.68 -13.25
N VAL A 190 2.12 6.73 -12.78
CA VAL A 190 1.69 6.21 -11.47
C VAL A 190 0.34 5.53 -11.65
N ARG A 191 0.29 4.21 -11.46
CA ARG A 191 -0.89 3.37 -11.72
C ARG A 191 -1.23 2.50 -10.52
N PRO A 192 -2.16 2.92 -9.63
CA PRO A 192 -2.70 2.05 -8.61
C PRO A 192 -3.54 0.93 -9.24
N GLY A 193 -3.71 -0.16 -8.50
CA GLY A 193 -4.42 -1.34 -8.97
C GLY A 193 -4.34 -2.51 -7.99
N TRP A 194 -4.43 -3.72 -8.54
CA TRP A 194 -4.33 -4.95 -7.77
C TRP A 194 -3.66 -6.06 -8.59
N ILE A 195 -3.03 -6.98 -7.88
CA ILE A 195 -2.48 -8.22 -8.44
C ILE A 195 -3.13 -9.41 -7.75
N SER A 196 -3.62 -10.38 -8.54
CA SER A 196 -4.29 -11.58 -8.05
C SER A 196 -3.53 -12.83 -8.45
N PHE A 197 -3.21 -13.66 -7.48
CA PHE A 197 -2.55 -14.95 -7.66
C PHE A 197 -3.58 -16.08 -7.60
N SER A 198 -3.60 -16.94 -8.62
CA SER A 198 -4.62 -17.99 -8.76
C SER A 198 -4.51 -19.10 -7.71
N ALA A 199 -3.31 -19.32 -7.17
CA ALA A 199 -3.03 -20.39 -6.24
C ALA A 199 -2.08 -19.89 -5.15
N ALA A 200 -2.61 -19.24 -4.12
CA ALA A 200 -1.85 -18.76 -2.98
C ALA A 200 -2.42 -19.35 -1.68
N GLY A 201 -1.56 -19.91 -0.84
CA GLY A 201 -1.96 -20.53 0.41
C GLY A 201 -1.05 -21.67 0.84
N GLY A 202 -0.87 -21.80 2.15
CA GLY A 202 -0.29 -23.00 2.76
C GLY A 202 -1.28 -24.16 2.73
N GLN A 203 -2.01 -24.39 3.82
CA GLN A 203 -2.96 -25.52 3.91
C GLN A 203 -4.17 -25.45 2.97
N GLN A 204 -4.63 -24.25 2.60
CA GLN A 204 -5.73 -24.07 1.64
C GLN A 204 -5.28 -23.17 0.50
N ILE A 205 -5.08 -23.78 -0.67
CA ILE A 205 -4.73 -23.08 -1.91
C ILE A 205 -5.99 -22.37 -2.41
N LYS A 206 -5.96 -21.04 -2.46
CA LYS A 206 -7.05 -20.23 -3.00
C LYS A 206 -6.53 -19.03 -3.78
N ARG A 207 -7.39 -18.42 -4.59
CA ARG A 207 -7.07 -17.13 -5.22
C ARG A 207 -6.88 -16.07 -4.14
N ARG A 208 -5.84 -15.25 -4.25
CA ARG A 208 -5.62 -14.09 -3.37
C ARG A 208 -5.31 -12.87 -4.19
N SER A 209 -5.81 -11.72 -3.75
CA SER A 209 -5.60 -10.43 -4.41
C SER A 209 -4.97 -9.48 -3.43
N HIS A 210 -3.99 -8.72 -3.92
CA HIS A 210 -3.20 -7.75 -3.18
C HIS A 210 -3.28 -6.41 -3.87
N PHE A 211 -3.18 -5.34 -3.08
CA PHE A 211 -3.06 -4.00 -3.66
C PHE A 211 -1.71 -3.89 -4.39
N ALA A 212 -1.72 -3.21 -5.54
CA ALA A 212 -0.52 -2.95 -6.31
C ALA A 212 -0.46 -1.49 -6.77
N ALA A 213 0.74 -0.92 -6.87
CA ALA A 213 0.97 0.40 -7.47
C ALA A 213 2.20 0.36 -8.36
N ASP A 214 2.01 0.59 -9.66
CA ASP A 214 3.10 0.68 -10.64
C ASP A 214 3.59 2.13 -10.77
N LEU A 215 4.85 2.34 -10.45
CA LEU A 215 5.55 3.62 -10.50
C LEU A 215 6.69 3.50 -11.51
N GLY A 216 6.77 4.37 -12.50
CA GLY A 216 7.86 4.26 -13.45
C GLY A 216 7.91 5.32 -14.54
N GLY A 217 8.83 5.09 -15.48
CA GLY A 217 8.95 5.82 -16.73
C GLY A 217 8.32 5.07 -17.89
N VAL A 218 7.95 5.83 -18.91
CA VAL A 218 7.42 5.36 -20.18
C VAL A 218 8.14 6.07 -21.30
N PHE A 219 8.70 5.30 -22.22
CA PHE A 219 9.21 5.78 -23.48
C PHE A 219 8.31 5.31 -24.62
N GLU A 220 7.88 6.23 -25.48
CA GLU A 220 7.04 5.95 -26.63
C GLU A 220 7.75 6.34 -27.92
N ILE A 221 7.56 5.54 -28.97
CA ILE A 221 7.95 5.84 -30.35
C ILE A 221 6.68 5.84 -31.20
N TYR A 222 6.60 6.74 -32.17
CA TYR A 222 5.45 6.89 -33.07
C TYR A 222 5.85 6.58 -34.51
N PRO A 223 5.89 5.28 -34.92
CA PRO A 223 6.24 4.92 -36.30
C PRO A 223 5.28 5.55 -37.32
N THR A 224 3.99 5.64 -36.96
CA THR A 224 2.96 6.30 -37.77
C THR A 224 2.14 7.24 -36.88
N GLY A 225 1.29 8.07 -37.49
CA GLY A 225 0.35 8.90 -36.71
C GLY A 225 -0.63 8.09 -35.86
N ARG A 226 -0.82 6.79 -36.18
CA ARG A 226 -1.77 5.92 -35.49
C ARG A 226 -1.15 4.81 -34.66
N THR A 227 0.11 4.48 -34.87
CA THR A 227 0.79 3.38 -34.18
C THR A 227 1.70 3.93 -33.10
N VAL A 228 1.62 3.36 -31.90
CA VAL A 228 2.48 3.70 -30.76
C VAL A 228 3.21 2.43 -30.33
N LEU A 229 4.54 2.46 -30.39
CA LEU A 229 5.39 1.50 -29.72
C LEU A 229 5.76 2.07 -28.36
N ARG A 230 5.69 1.25 -27.32
CA ARG A 230 5.85 1.71 -25.95
C ARG A 230 6.72 0.77 -25.14
N PHE A 231 7.60 1.36 -24.34
CA PHE A 231 8.50 0.69 -23.41
C PHE A 231 8.33 1.33 -22.03
N ASP A 232 7.97 0.52 -21.04
CA ASP A 232 7.84 1.00 -19.66
C ASP A 232 8.89 0.32 -18.81
N ALA A 233 9.48 1.09 -17.90
CA ALA A 233 10.38 0.58 -16.87
C ALA A 233 10.06 1.27 -15.54
N GLY A 234 9.98 0.50 -14.46
CA GLY A 234 9.59 1.01 -13.16
C GLY A 234 9.64 -0.04 -12.07
N THR A 235 8.84 0.18 -11.05
CA THR A 235 8.70 -0.67 -9.87
C THR A 235 7.22 -0.92 -9.63
N LEU A 236 6.86 -2.17 -9.43
CA LEU A 236 5.52 -2.56 -8.99
C LEU A 236 5.53 -2.73 -7.48
N LEU A 237 4.98 -1.77 -6.75
CA LEU A 237 4.78 -1.92 -5.31
C LEU A 237 3.61 -2.88 -5.09
N VAL A 238 3.84 -4.00 -4.41
CA VAL A 238 2.80 -4.97 -4.05
C VAL A 238 2.69 -5.04 -2.54
N ARG A 239 1.49 -4.75 -2.02
CA ARG A 239 1.23 -4.81 -0.58
C ARG A 239 0.59 -6.14 -0.22
N TYR A 240 1.31 -6.93 0.57
CA TYR A 240 0.83 -8.17 1.16
C TYR A 240 0.30 -7.94 2.57
N ASP A 241 -0.88 -8.47 2.87
CA ASP A 241 -1.47 -8.41 4.21
C ASP A 241 -0.90 -9.46 5.16
N ASP A 242 -0.97 -9.17 6.47
CA ASP A 242 -0.65 -10.11 7.53
C ASP A 242 -1.53 -11.37 7.42
N ARG A 243 -0.93 -12.52 7.72
CA ARG A 243 -1.63 -13.80 7.66
C ARG A 243 -1.34 -14.66 8.87
N VAL A 244 -2.40 -15.10 9.53
CA VAL A 244 -2.33 -16.21 10.49
C VAL A 244 -2.08 -17.51 9.71
N LEU A 245 -0.89 -18.10 9.87
CA LEU A 245 -0.46 -19.36 9.28
C LEU A 245 -1.00 -20.55 10.06
N VAL A 246 -0.97 -20.47 11.38
CA VAL A 246 -1.47 -21.48 12.31
C VAL A 246 -2.26 -20.75 13.38
N SER A 247 -3.52 -21.13 13.54
CA SER A 247 -4.40 -20.63 14.61
C SER A 247 -4.65 -21.77 15.58
N ASN A 248 -3.70 -22.05 16.47
CA ASN A 248 -3.87 -23.05 17.53
C ASN A 248 -3.74 -22.33 18.89
N PRO A 249 -4.86 -21.94 19.53
CA PRO A 249 -4.82 -21.21 20.79
C PRO A 249 -3.95 -21.96 21.83
N PRO A 250 -3.05 -21.26 22.55
CA PRO A 250 -2.86 -19.81 22.61
C PRO A 250 -1.87 -19.21 21.58
N LEU A 251 -1.26 -20.03 20.71
CA LEU A 251 -0.21 -19.60 19.79
C LEU A 251 -0.75 -19.35 18.38
N GLN A 252 -0.64 -18.09 17.92
CA GLN A 252 -0.89 -17.73 16.53
C GLN A 252 0.43 -17.45 15.83
N LEU A 253 0.77 -18.26 14.82
CA LEU A 253 1.90 -17.96 13.95
C LEU A 253 1.41 -17.00 12.86
N ILE A 254 1.93 -15.78 12.81
CA ILE A 254 1.55 -14.77 11.82
C ILE A 254 2.70 -14.58 10.83
N ALA A 255 2.46 -14.87 9.56
CA ALA A 255 3.28 -14.34 8.47
C ALA A 255 3.01 -12.84 8.37
N SER A 256 4.02 -12.04 8.69
CA SER A 256 3.93 -10.59 8.57
C SER A 256 3.72 -10.21 7.11
N GLY A 257 2.75 -9.33 6.88
CA GLY A 257 2.62 -8.61 5.62
C GLY A 257 3.77 -7.63 5.42
N GLY A 258 3.86 -7.09 4.22
CA GLY A 258 4.90 -6.14 3.83
C GLY A 258 4.65 -5.58 2.43
N ILE A 259 5.46 -4.61 2.04
CA ILE A 259 5.50 -4.10 0.67
C ILE A 259 6.70 -4.72 -0.03
N GLU A 260 6.47 -5.41 -1.13
CA GLU A 260 7.53 -5.75 -2.07
C GLU A 260 7.54 -4.75 -3.20
N ALA A 261 8.73 -4.52 -3.76
CA ALA A 261 8.95 -3.53 -4.81
C ALA A 261 9.75 -4.13 -5.98
N PRO A 262 9.30 -5.24 -6.60
CA PRO A 262 9.98 -5.79 -7.77
C PRO A 262 10.05 -4.78 -8.91
N ALA A 263 11.12 -4.87 -9.71
CA ALA A 263 11.19 -4.12 -10.95
C ALA A 263 10.07 -4.58 -11.90
N PHE A 264 9.54 -3.66 -12.68
CA PHE A 264 8.47 -3.89 -13.64
C PHE A 264 8.89 -3.34 -15.00
N VAL A 265 8.95 -4.21 -16.00
CA VAL A 265 9.25 -3.84 -17.38
C VAL A 265 8.09 -4.26 -18.26
N SER A 266 7.64 -3.39 -19.18
CA SER A 266 6.62 -3.77 -20.16
C SER A 266 6.93 -3.22 -21.54
N PHE A 267 6.52 -3.95 -22.56
CA PHE A 267 6.55 -3.51 -23.95
C PHE A 267 5.12 -3.56 -24.50
N GLY A 268 4.75 -2.60 -25.33
CA GLY A 268 3.39 -2.53 -25.86
C GLY A 268 3.32 -1.97 -27.27
N LEU A 269 2.33 -2.44 -28.01
CA LEU A 269 1.92 -1.93 -29.32
C LEU A 269 0.48 -1.44 -29.19
N SER A 270 0.26 -0.16 -29.44
CA SER A 270 -1.07 0.46 -29.37
C SER A 270 -1.45 1.15 -30.68
N TYR A 271 -2.74 1.14 -30.97
CA TYR A 271 -3.33 1.84 -32.10
C TYR A 271 -4.24 2.97 -31.61
N ARG A 272 -4.07 4.14 -32.19
CA ARG A 272 -4.83 5.37 -31.92
C ARG A 272 -6.14 5.36 -32.69
N ILE A 273 -7.25 5.50 -31.98
CA ILE A 273 -8.60 5.48 -32.52
C ILE A 273 -9.23 6.86 -32.37
N GLY A 274 -9.96 7.28 -33.40
CA GLY A 274 -10.73 8.51 -33.42
C GLY A 274 -10.06 9.67 -34.14
N SER A 275 -10.72 10.82 -34.10
CA SER A 275 -10.19 12.05 -34.66
C SER A 275 -9.01 12.58 -33.83
N PRO A 276 -8.09 13.31 -34.48
CA PRO A 276 -7.13 14.16 -33.80
C PRO A 276 -7.82 15.00 -32.71
N LEU A 277 -7.25 15.02 -31.52
CA LEU A 277 -7.43 16.14 -30.59
C LEU A 277 -6.92 17.37 -31.32
N GLN A 278 -7.87 18.14 -31.85
CA GLN A 278 -7.64 19.55 -32.08
C GLN A 278 -7.41 20.13 -30.68
N ASP A 279 -6.23 20.72 -30.45
CA ASP A 279 -5.93 21.38 -29.18
C ASP A 279 -6.94 22.54 -29.05
N GLN A 280 -8.13 22.27 -28.51
CA GLN A 280 -8.90 23.28 -27.82
C GLN A 280 -8.02 23.64 -26.64
N GLU A 281 -7.17 24.64 -26.86
CA GLU A 281 -6.57 25.44 -25.82
C GLU A 281 -7.72 25.95 -24.96
N ALA A 282 -8.06 25.16 -23.94
CA ALA A 282 -8.78 25.66 -22.79
C ALA A 282 -7.85 26.73 -22.23
N SER A 283 -8.05 27.97 -22.66
CA SER A 283 -7.35 29.14 -22.14
C SER A 283 -7.67 29.19 -20.65
N ALA A 284 -6.80 28.57 -19.85
CA ALA A 284 -6.74 28.62 -18.41
C ALA A 284 -5.75 29.72 -17.99
N GLY A 285 -5.77 30.82 -18.75
CA GLY A 285 -5.09 32.07 -18.40
C GLY A 285 -5.83 32.88 -17.33
N SER A 286 -6.96 32.38 -16.80
CA SER A 286 -7.66 33.03 -15.70
C SER A 286 -6.87 32.88 -14.41
N GLU A 287 -6.88 33.94 -13.59
CA GLU A 287 -6.36 33.94 -12.23
C GLU A 287 -6.66 32.64 -11.47
N PRO A 288 -5.76 32.21 -10.55
CA PRO A 288 -6.06 31.06 -9.70
C PRO A 288 -7.39 31.30 -8.97
N SER A 289 -8.34 30.37 -9.14
CA SER A 289 -9.55 30.25 -8.31
C SER A 289 -9.21 30.51 -6.85
N LYS A 290 -9.98 31.35 -6.14
CA LYS A 290 -9.62 31.72 -4.77
C LYS A 290 -9.75 30.52 -3.84
N PHE A 291 -10.74 29.67 -4.05
CA PHE A 291 -11.03 28.55 -3.17
C PHE A 291 -10.99 27.21 -3.92
N GLU A 292 -10.51 26.17 -3.23
CA GLU A 292 -10.57 24.79 -3.71
C GLU A 292 -11.11 23.90 -2.60
N LEU A 293 -12.05 23.01 -2.94
CA LEU A 293 -12.62 22.02 -2.03
C LEU A 293 -12.51 20.65 -2.67
N GLY A 294 -11.96 19.67 -1.95
CA GLY A 294 -11.75 18.35 -2.50
C GLY A 294 -11.80 17.22 -1.50
N THR A 295 -11.76 16.01 -2.07
CA THR A 295 -11.61 14.76 -1.34
C THR A 295 -10.27 14.12 -1.73
N HIS A 296 -9.76 13.24 -0.88
CA HIS A 296 -8.55 12.46 -1.14
C HIS A 296 -8.58 11.10 -0.47
N TYR A 297 -7.77 10.20 -1.03
CA TYR A 297 -7.34 8.95 -0.45
C TYR A 297 -5.89 9.10 0.01
N SER A 298 -5.54 8.47 1.14
CA SER A 298 -4.21 8.52 1.73
C SER A 298 -3.69 7.13 2.04
N LEU A 299 -2.40 6.91 1.76
CA LEU A 299 -1.60 5.78 2.22
C LEU A 299 -0.50 6.32 3.11
N LEU A 300 -0.47 5.92 4.38
CA LEU A 300 0.53 6.32 5.38
C LEU A 300 1.37 5.10 5.79
N SER A 301 2.67 5.14 5.54
CA SER A 301 3.58 4.04 5.85
C SER A 301 4.28 4.29 7.20
N LEU A 302 3.90 3.53 8.23
CA LEU A 302 4.38 3.68 9.61
C LEU A 302 5.48 2.64 9.90
N PRO A 303 6.71 3.05 10.24
CA PRO A 303 7.70 2.14 10.81
C PRO A 303 7.28 1.79 12.25
N ARG A 304 7.06 0.51 12.55
CA ARG A 304 6.61 0.07 13.89
C ARG A 304 7.69 -0.64 14.68
N ASP A 305 8.30 -1.65 14.07
CA ASP A 305 9.41 -2.39 14.65
C ASP A 305 10.63 -2.28 13.75
N ALA A 306 11.82 -2.61 14.25
CA ALA A 306 13.09 -2.52 13.53
C ALA A 306 13.07 -3.13 12.11
N ASN A 307 12.16 -4.10 11.87
CA ASN A 307 12.01 -4.79 10.59
C ASN A 307 10.57 -4.76 10.02
N LYS A 308 9.65 -3.94 10.54
CA LYS A 308 8.25 -3.94 10.09
C LYS A 308 7.72 -2.55 9.77
N VAL A 309 7.30 -2.40 8.52
CA VAL A 309 6.58 -1.24 8.00
C VAL A 309 5.12 -1.63 7.83
N GLN A 310 4.23 -0.87 8.47
CA GLN A 310 2.79 -1.08 8.38
C GLN A 310 2.14 0.12 7.69
N ASP A 311 1.40 -0.16 6.62
CA ASP A 311 0.67 0.88 5.91
C ASP A 311 -0.76 1.05 6.45
N GLU A 312 -1.18 2.30 6.58
CA GLU A 312 -2.52 2.71 6.95
C GLU A 312 -3.19 3.42 5.79
N SER A 313 -4.35 2.91 5.38
CA SER A 313 -5.17 3.55 4.35
C SER A 313 -6.24 4.43 4.98
N GLY A 314 -6.46 5.60 4.39
CA GLY A 314 -7.40 6.59 4.90
C GLY A 314 -8.07 7.37 3.79
N MET A 315 -9.15 8.06 4.15
CA MET A 315 -9.86 8.98 3.26
C MET A 315 -10.14 10.28 3.98
N GLY A 316 -10.30 11.36 3.23
CA GLY A 316 -10.35 12.68 3.82
C GLY A 316 -10.85 13.79 2.92
N GLY A 317 -10.94 14.98 3.52
CA GLY A 317 -11.31 16.22 2.86
C GLY A 317 -10.16 17.22 2.87
N ARG A 318 -10.18 18.13 1.89
CA ARG A 318 -9.18 19.17 1.67
C ARG A 318 -9.84 20.49 1.34
N LEU A 319 -9.32 21.57 1.92
CA LEU A 319 -9.66 22.94 1.61
C LEU A 319 -8.38 23.70 1.26
N THR A 320 -8.34 24.36 0.11
CA THR A 320 -7.24 25.27 -0.27
C THR A 320 -7.78 26.69 -0.42
N TRP A 321 -7.08 27.67 0.13
CA TRP A 321 -7.26 29.07 -0.19
C TRP A 321 -6.01 29.59 -0.92
N ASN A 322 -6.17 29.99 -2.17
CA ASN A 322 -5.10 30.53 -2.99
C ASN A 322 -4.94 32.03 -2.71
N LEU A 323 -3.80 32.40 -2.11
CA LEU A 323 -3.47 33.80 -1.84
C LEU A 323 -2.99 34.49 -3.12
N ASN A 324 -2.18 33.79 -3.90
CA ASN A 324 -1.73 34.21 -5.23
C ASN A 324 -1.39 32.98 -6.09
N ARG A 325 -0.79 33.18 -7.27
CA ARG A 325 -0.43 32.08 -8.19
C ARG A 325 0.60 31.11 -7.61
N HIS A 326 1.42 31.55 -6.67
CA HIS A 326 2.54 30.79 -6.12
C HIS A 326 2.28 30.26 -4.72
N VAL A 327 1.46 30.94 -3.93
CA VAL A 327 1.28 30.69 -2.50
C VAL A 327 -0.19 30.43 -2.18
N SER A 328 -0.42 29.43 -1.36
CA SER A 328 -1.75 29.02 -0.92
C SER A 328 -1.69 28.45 0.48
N ILE A 329 -2.80 28.60 1.21
CA ILE A 329 -3.03 27.98 2.52
C ILE A 329 -3.86 26.73 2.28
N GLU A 330 -3.48 25.61 2.88
CA GLU A 330 -4.15 24.33 2.72
C GLU A 330 -4.48 23.71 4.09
N SER A 331 -5.68 23.15 4.20
CA SER A 331 -6.12 22.31 5.31
C SER A 331 -6.53 20.93 4.78
N VAL A 332 -6.08 19.87 5.46
CA VAL A 332 -6.35 18.48 5.12
C VAL A 332 -6.73 17.70 6.36
N PHE A 333 -7.85 16.99 6.28
CA PHE A 333 -8.31 16.09 7.34
C PHE A 333 -8.41 14.69 6.78
N THR A 334 -7.79 13.72 7.44
CA THR A 334 -7.74 12.31 7.01
C THR A 334 -8.15 11.39 8.15
N TYR A 335 -9.04 10.44 7.87
CA TYR A 335 -9.44 9.39 8.79
C TYR A 335 -8.97 8.02 8.29
N PHE A 336 -8.27 7.29 9.15
CA PHE A 336 -7.77 5.94 8.89
C PHE A 336 -8.62 4.94 9.70
N PRO A 337 -9.57 4.22 9.05
CA PRO A 337 -10.59 3.44 9.74
C PRO A 337 -10.09 2.13 10.36
N ARG A 338 -8.90 1.65 9.96
CA ARG A 338 -8.34 0.38 10.43
C ARG A 338 -8.17 0.44 11.94
N LYS A 339 -8.68 -0.58 12.64
CA LYS A 339 -8.43 -0.75 14.08
C LYS A 339 -7.12 -1.51 14.24
N HIS A 340 -6.14 -0.91 14.89
CA HIS A 340 -4.92 -1.61 15.27
C HIS A 340 -5.21 -2.64 16.36
N ALA A 341 -4.77 -3.88 16.13
CA ALA A 341 -4.86 -4.95 17.13
C ALA A 341 -3.87 -4.76 18.29
N THR A 342 -2.72 -4.10 18.01
CA THR A 342 -1.73 -3.72 19.01
C THR A 342 -2.04 -2.32 19.54
N VAL A 343 -2.42 -2.27 20.83
CA VAL A 343 -2.61 -1.04 21.59
C VAL A 343 -1.41 -0.88 22.50
N ASN A 344 -0.72 0.25 22.41
CA ASN A 344 0.33 0.62 23.35
C ASN A 344 -0.03 1.95 24.04
N PHE A 345 0.93 2.53 24.78
CA PHE A 345 0.70 3.76 25.54
C PHE A 345 0.65 5.03 24.70
N GLN A 346 0.99 4.96 23.42
CA GLN A 346 1.14 6.12 22.56
C GLN A 346 0.37 6.00 21.24
N GLU A 347 0.09 4.79 20.80
CA GLU A 347 -0.56 4.44 19.54
C GLU A 347 -1.58 3.31 19.74
N GLY A 348 -2.67 3.38 18.97
CA GLY A 348 -3.66 2.31 18.88
C GLY A 348 -5.02 2.80 18.37
N GLY A 349 -5.92 1.85 18.14
CA GLY A 349 -7.26 2.15 17.64
C GLY A 349 -7.25 2.65 16.20
N ARG A 350 -7.95 3.75 15.94
CA ARG A 350 -8.07 4.42 14.64
C ARG A 350 -7.34 5.76 14.67
N ILE A 351 -6.86 6.20 13.51
CA ILE A 351 -6.11 7.45 13.39
C ILE A 351 -7.00 8.53 12.76
N LEU A 352 -7.05 9.70 13.39
CA LEU A 352 -7.58 10.93 12.81
C LEU A 352 -6.44 11.94 12.71
N GLN A 353 -6.17 12.42 11.51
CA GLN A 353 -5.10 13.37 11.23
C GLN A 353 -5.69 14.68 10.69
N GLY A 354 -5.23 15.81 11.25
CA GLY A 354 -5.60 17.14 10.79
C GLY A 354 -4.33 17.96 10.56
N LEU A 355 -4.12 18.44 9.35
CA LEU A 355 -2.94 19.18 8.91
C LEU A 355 -3.36 20.53 8.31
N PHE A 356 -2.63 21.58 8.62
CA PHE A 356 -2.88 22.95 8.17
C PHE A 356 -1.55 23.61 7.84
N GLY A 357 -1.42 24.23 6.68
CA GLY A 357 -0.19 24.94 6.38
C GLY A 357 -0.15 25.58 5.01
N VAL A 358 1.06 25.75 4.50
CA VAL A 358 1.34 26.52 3.30
C VAL A 358 1.80 25.61 2.16
N LYS A 359 1.37 25.98 0.95
CA LYS A 359 1.71 25.32 -0.30
C LYS A 359 2.31 26.37 -1.24
N PHE A 360 3.53 26.11 -1.70
CA PHE A 360 4.26 26.93 -2.67
C PHE A 360 4.41 26.17 -3.97
N GLY A 361 4.05 26.75 -5.11
CA GLY A 361 4.15 26.02 -6.36
C GLY A 361 4.10 26.87 -7.61
N ILE A 362 4.51 26.27 -8.72
CA ILE A 362 4.40 26.86 -10.05
C ILE A 362 3.19 26.23 -10.73
N ARG A 363 2.22 27.07 -11.10
CA ARG A 363 1.00 26.64 -11.80
C ARG A 363 1.08 27.08 -13.25
N ARG A 364 1.02 26.11 -14.16
CA ARG A 364 0.80 26.32 -15.59
C ARG A 364 -0.65 25.97 -15.91
N GLU A 365 -1.06 26.26 -17.14
CA GLU A 365 -2.46 26.11 -17.57
C GLU A 365 -3.05 24.70 -17.34
N LYS A 366 -2.23 23.64 -17.52
CA LYS A 366 -2.69 22.25 -17.45
C LYS A 366 -2.16 21.48 -16.24
N ALA A 367 -1.05 21.92 -15.66
CA ALA A 367 -0.41 21.24 -14.55
C ALA A 367 0.33 22.21 -13.63
N GLY A 368 0.40 21.85 -12.36
CA GLY A 368 1.19 22.56 -11.35
C GLY A 368 2.10 21.60 -10.60
N VAL A 369 3.25 22.10 -10.16
CA VAL A 369 4.13 21.41 -9.21
C VAL A 369 4.22 22.27 -7.97
N PHE A 370 4.15 21.66 -6.80
CA PHE A 370 4.21 22.39 -5.53
C PHE A 370 4.99 21.63 -4.46
N VAL A 371 5.46 22.39 -3.48
CA VAL A 371 5.96 21.94 -2.19
C VAL A 371 4.99 22.39 -1.09
N LYS A 372 4.90 21.63 -0.01
CA LYS A 372 3.96 21.85 1.09
C LYS A 372 4.65 21.70 2.44
N PHE A 373 4.20 22.49 3.41
CA PHE A 373 4.64 22.45 4.81
C PHE A 373 3.40 22.61 5.69
N ARG A 374 3.05 21.57 6.45
CA ARG A 374 1.76 21.48 7.16
C ARG A 374 1.94 21.01 8.60
N PRO A 375 2.00 21.90 9.61
CA PRO A 375 1.80 21.52 11.00
C PRO A 375 0.38 21.02 11.26
N GLY A 376 0.20 20.27 12.33
CA GLY A 376 -1.10 19.76 12.71
C GLY A 376 -1.02 18.75 13.84
N PHE A 377 -1.90 17.76 13.80
CA PHE A 377 -2.01 16.73 14.82
C PHE A 377 -2.42 15.38 14.25
N GLN A 378 -2.06 14.34 15.01
CA GLN A 378 -2.49 12.97 14.80
C GLN A 378 -3.09 12.42 16.08
N SER A 379 -4.36 11.99 16.02
CA SER A 379 -5.13 11.50 17.15
C SER A 379 -5.40 10.02 17.03
N TYR A 380 -5.02 9.27 18.05
CA TYR A 380 -5.25 7.83 18.18
C TYR A 380 -6.47 7.59 19.06
N SER A 381 -7.41 6.78 18.57
CA SER A 381 -8.70 6.61 19.26
C SER A 381 -8.63 5.68 20.48
N LEU A 382 -7.57 4.89 20.62
CA LEU A 382 -7.45 3.89 21.68
C LEU A 382 -5.97 3.78 22.09
N THR A 383 -5.63 4.24 23.28
CA THR A 383 -4.29 4.12 23.86
C THR A 383 -4.41 3.74 25.33
N LEU A 384 -3.43 3.04 25.88
CA LEU A 384 -3.40 2.68 27.29
C LEU A 384 -2.97 3.89 28.14
N ASP A 385 -3.77 4.27 29.14
CA ASP A 385 -3.38 5.20 30.22
C ASP A 385 -3.04 4.48 31.53
N ASP A 386 -3.70 3.35 31.78
CA ASP A 386 -3.59 2.59 33.02
C ASP A 386 -3.51 1.09 32.71
N TYR A 387 -2.40 0.45 33.09
CA TYR A 387 -2.22 -0.99 32.93
C TYR A 387 -3.26 -1.81 33.69
N ARG A 388 -3.82 -1.26 34.78
CA ARG A 388 -4.82 -1.95 35.61
C ARG A 388 -6.18 -2.00 34.94
N LYS A 389 -6.47 -1.03 34.06
CA LYS A 389 -7.74 -0.92 33.33
C LYS A 389 -7.58 -1.49 31.93
N ALA A 390 -7.20 -2.77 31.85
CA ALA A 390 -7.17 -3.48 30.58
C ALA A 390 -8.47 -3.18 29.80
N PHE A 391 -8.33 -2.61 28.60
CA PHE A 391 -9.41 -2.25 27.67
C PHE A 391 -10.18 -0.94 27.87
N VAL A 392 -9.86 -0.08 28.86
CA VAL A 392 -10.37 1.30 28.88
C VAL A 392 -9.35 2.20 28.16
N GLY A 393 -9.38 2.20 26.83
CA GLY A 393 -8.45 3.04 26.08
C GLY A 393 -8.93 4.49 25.99
N SER A 394 -8.03 5.43 26.23
CA SER A 394 -8.25 6.87 26.05
C SER A 394 -7.73 7.36 24.70
N ARG A 395 -8.31 8.47 24.22
CA ARG A 395 -7.82 9.16 23.02
C ARG A 395 -6.52 9.90 23.34
N PHE A 396 -5.51 9.74 22.50
CA PHE A 396 -4.24 10.44 22.64
C PHE A 396 -3.91 11.19 21.36
N THR A 397 -3.68 12.50 21.48
CA THR A 397 -3.40 13.39 20.35
C THR A 397 -1.97 13.87 20.43
N ASN A 398 -1.23 13.75 19.33
CA ASN A 398 0.16 14.15 19.22
C ASN A 398 0.30 15.23 18.15
N PRO A 399 1.19 16.22 18.34
CA PRO A 399 1.55 17.14 17.26
C PRO A 399 2.15 16.36 16.08
N ALA A 400 1.81 16.80 14.87
CA ALA A 400 2.30 16.23 13.63
C ALA A 400 2.77 17.36 12.71
N PHE A 401 3.72 17.05 11.84
CA PHE A 401 4.26 17.97 10.85
C PHE A 401 4.51 17.23 9.55
N ASP A 402 3.95 17.72 8.45
CA ASP A 402 4.12 17.12 7.13
C ASP A 402 4.90 18.06 6.20
N VAL A 403 5.94 17.52 5.57
CA VAL A 403 6.71 18.21 4.52
C VAL A 403 6.73 17.35 3.29
N GLY A 404 6.44 17.95 2.14
CA GLY A 404 6.48 17.21 0.90
C GLY A 404 6.22 18.06 -0.32
N GLY A 405 5.75 17.41 -1.38
CA GLY A 405 5.37 18.07 -2.61
C GLY A 405 4.46 17.20 -3.44
N GLY A 406 4.01 17.74 -4.56
CA GLY A 406 3.09 17.03 -5.42
C GLY A 406 2.89 17.70 -6.76
N VAL A 407 2.00 17.08 -7.52
CA VAL A 407 1.59 17.53 -8.84
C VAL A 407 0.07 17.70 -8.88
N GLU A 408 -0.37 18.75 -9.54
CA GLU A 408 -1.79 19.03 -9.82
C GLU A 408 -2.02 19.00 -11.32
N PHE A 409 -3.17 18.50 -11.74
CA PHE A 409 -3.62 18.47 -13.13
C PHE A 409 -4.98 19.16 -13.22
N TYR A 410 -5.05 20.22 -14.01
CA TYR A 410 -6.27 21.01 -14.18
C TYR A 410 -7.09 20.38 -15.31
N THR A 411 -8.05 19.53 -14.94
CA THR A 411 -8.92 18.84 -15.92
C THR A 411 -9.93 19.80 -16.54
N SER A 412 -10.31 20.85 -15.82
CA SER A 412 -11.10 21.98 -16.33
C SER A 412 -10.76 23.26 -15.57
N ARG A 413 -11.46 24.37 -15.86
CA ARG A 413 -11.37 25.60 -15.05
C ARG A 413 -11.82 25.38 -13.60
N SER A 414 -12.72 24.43 -13.37
CA SER A 414 -13.40 24.20 -12.10
C SER A 414 -12.98 22.90 -11.41
N THR A 415 -12.11 22.08 -12.01
CA THR A 415 -11.76 20.76 -11.47
C THR A 415 -10.27 20.47 -11.60
N LEU A 416 -9.71 19.81 -10.59
CA LEU A 416 -8.32 19.36 -10.60
C LEU A 416 -8.16 17.96 -9.99
N LEU A 417 -7.20 17.22 -10.52
CA LEU A 417 -6.64 16.00 -9.92
C LEU A 417 -5.31 16.34 -9.27
N ARG A 418 -4.99 15.68 -8.16
CA ARG A 418 -3.77 15.93 -7.40
C ARG A 418 -3.18 14.64 -6.87
N VAL A 419 -1.86 14.55 -6.92
CA VAL A 419 -1.07 13.51 -6.25
C VAL A 419 0.03 14.19 -5.47
N ASP A 420 0.17 13.88 -4.20
CA ASP A 420 1.24 14.41 -3.36
C ASP A 420 1.88 13.34 -2.48
N VAL A 421 3.15 13.55 -2.17
CA VAL A 421 3.99 12.68 -1.35
C VAL A 421 4.65 13.56 -0.28
N GLY A 422 4.63 13.13 0.96
CA GLY A 422 5.27 13.85 2.07
C GLY A 422 5.79 12.93 3.16
N ASP A 423 6.71 13.45 3.97
CA ASP A 423 7.14 12.85 5.23
C ASP A 423 6.34 13.48 6.37
N VAL A 424 5.56 12.65 7.05
CA VAL A 424 4.77 13.00 8.23
C VAL A 424 5.58 12.65 9.47
N MET A 425 6.02 13.68 10.15
CA MET A 425 6.71 13.60 11.43
C MET A 425 5.69 13.69 12.56
N VAL A 426 5.57 12.67 13.40
CA VAL A 426 4.70 12.70 14.59
C VAL A 426 5.58 12.75 15.83
N HIS A 427 5.38 13.76 16.67
CA HIS A 427 6.10 13.87 17.94
C HIS A 427 5.22 13.37 19.09
N PHE A 428 5.53 12.18 19.58
CA PHE A 428 4.86 11.58 20.73
C PHE A 428 5.28 12.27 22.01
N ARG A 429 4.28 12.82 22.72
CA ARG A 429 4.52 13.54 23.97
C ARG A 429 4.82 12.56 25.10
N ARG A 430 5.61 13.02 26.07
CA ARG A 430 5.85 12.32 27.33
C ARG A 430 4.51 11.99 27.99
N ARG A 431 4.36 10.75 28.46
CA ARG A 431 3.13 10.28 29.13
C ARG A 431 3.48 9.54 30.40
N THR A 432 2.78 9.87 31.49
CA THR A 432 2.85 9.09 32.73
C THR A 432 1.78 8.01 32.68
N VAL A 433 2.19 6.77 32.91
CA VAL A 433 1.34 5.58 32.89
C VAL A 433 1.43 4.92 34.25
N ILE A 434 0.30 4.46 34.76
CA ILE A 434 0.23 3.71 36.02
C ILE A 434 0.45 2.23 35.72
N PHE A 435 1.48 1.63 36.33
CA PHE A 435 1.81 0.22 36.17
C PHE A 435 0.97 -0.68 37.10
N PRO A 436 0.98 -2.03 36.92
CA PRO A 436 0.22 -2.94 37.79
C PRO A 436 0.57 -2.83 39.29
N ASP A 437 1.82 -2.49 39.60
CA ASP A 437 2.32 -2.21 40.96
C ASP A 437 1.80 -0.87 41.54
N GLY A 438 1.05 -0.13 40.73
CA GLY A 438 0.49 1.18 41.02
C GLY A 438 1.48 2.34 40.98
N THR A 439 2.72 2.09 40.58
CA THR A 439 3.73 3.12 40.41
C THR A 439 3.49 3.91 39.12
N PRO A 440 3.53 5.24 39.17
CA PRO A 440 3.54 6.05 37.96
C PRO A 440 4.92 5.93 37.30
N ARG A 441 4.97 5.51 36.04
CA ARG A 441 6.20 5.55 35.24
C ARG A 441 6.02 6.44 34.03
N SER A 442 7.06 7.19 33.73
CA SER A 442 7.09 8.12 32.63
C SER A 442 7.62 7.44 31.37
N ILE A 443 6.79 7.41 30.33
CA ILE A 443 7.20 7.02 28.99
C ILE A 443 7.80 8.24 28.31
N PRO A 444 9.05 8.17 27.81
CA PRO A 444 9.72 9.30 27.19
C PRO A 444 9.02 9.72 25.89
N SER A 445 9.19 10.98 25.54
CA SER A 445 8.81 11.50 24.22
C SER A 445 9.76 11.00 23.15
N PHE A 446 9.25 10.74 21.95
CA PHE A 446 10.05 10.46 20.77
C PHE A 446 9.35 10.97 19.51
N SER A 447 10.07 11.03 18.40
CA SER A 447 9.51 11.41 17.10
C SER A 447 9.60 10.25 16.13
N THR A 448 8.57 10.08 15.30
CA THR A 448 8.57 9.12 14.19
C THR A 448 8.39 9.84 12.87
N HIS A 449 8.92 9.23 11.81
CA HIS A 449 8.81 9.70 10.42
C HIS A 449 8.00 8.67 9.63
N SER A 450 7.20 9.11 8.68
CA SER A 450 6.29 8.22 7.95
C SER A 450 5.98 8.81 6.59
N ILE A 451 6.22 8.02 5.55
CA ILE A 451 5.92 8.46 4.18
C ILE A 451 4.41 8.39 3.96
N GLN A 452 3.82 9.48 3.51
CA GLN A 452 2.42 9.59 3.17
C GLN A 452 2.24 9.93 1.71
N VAL A 453 1.44 9.14 1.00
CA VAL A 453 1.01 9.42 -0.38
C VAL A 453 -0.47 9.78 -0.35
N LEU A 454 -0.84 10.91 -0.95
CA LEU A 454 -2.22 11.34 -1.10
C LEU A 454 -2.59 11.49 -2.57
N THR A 455 -3.76 10.97 -2.94
CA THR A 455 -4.35 11.14 -4.27
C THR A 455 -5.74 11.71 -4.11
N GLY A 456 -6.06 12.81 -4.80
CA GLY A 456 -7.33 13.49 -4.60
C GLY A 456 -7.89 14.20 -5.82
N PHE A 457 -9.17 14.54 -5.72
CA PHE A 457 -9.93 15.31 -6.70
C PHE A 457 -10.50 16.55 -6.00
N ALA A 458 -10.46 17.71 -6.64
CA ALA A 458 -11.00 18.94 -6.07
C ALA A 458 -11.73 19.80 -7.09
N PHE A 459 -12.73 20.52 -6.60
CA PHE A 459 -13.43 21.60 -7.28
C PHE A 459 -12.77 22.93 -6.96
N ARG A 460 -12.83 23.85 -7.92
CA ARG A 460 -12.22 25.19 -7.88
C ARG A 460 -13.32 26.23 -8.05
N PHE A 461 -13.35 27.23 -7.17
CA PHE A 461 -14.34 28.32 -7.13
C PHE A 461 -13.70 29.69 -7.24
#